data_AF-A0A0F2RCS3-F1
#
_entry.id   AF-A0A0F2RCS3-F1
#
_cell.length_a   1.000
_cell.length_b   1.000
_cell.length_c   1.000
_cell.angle_alpha   90.00
_cell.angle_beta   90.00
_cell.angle_gamma   90.00
#
_symmetry.space_group_name_H-M   'P 1'
#
loop_
_entity.id
_entity.type
_entity.pdbx_description
1 polymer ?
#
loop_
_entity_poly.entity_id
_entity_poly.type
_entity_poly.pdbx_seq_one_letter_code
_entity_poly.pdbx_strand_id
1 'polypeptide(L)'
;MLIALLAETAAQGAEHGTDGKAPFPPFETWHMPSQLFWLAILFSILYLAMSRVILPKLSDTLEKRSDRIASDLDQAGRLNDQATEAQQALELRIAQAKAKARETSDKARDKMNAEMAAETARVDAELEKKLEAADARITSLRANAMKNVEQIAVDAADVIVGRFGVSATKAELKKAVTAAME
;
A
#
# COMPACT_ATOMS: atom_id res chain seq x y z
N MET A 1 -19.96 13.40 -64.30
CA MET A 1 -20.96 14.42 -64.70
C MET A 1 -20.52 15.83 -64.28
N LEU A 2 -19.26 16.20 -64.54
CA LEU A 2 -18.69 17.52 -64.21
C LEU A 2 -17.74 18.03 -65.31
N ILE A 3 -17.56 17.26 -66.39
CA ILE A 3 -16.75 17.62 -67.56
C ILE A 3 -17.64 18.27 -68.65
N ALA A 4 -18.97 18.08 -68.60
CA ALA A 4 -19.91 18.68 -69.55
C ALA A 4 -20.17 20.19 -69.28
N LEU A 5 -19.95 20.68 -68.04
CA LEU A 5 -20.21 22.08 -67.70
C LEU A 5 -19.04 23.02 -68.07
N LEU A 6 -17.87 22.47 -68.42
CA LEU A 6 -16.70 23.23 -68.86
C LEU A 6 -16.58 23.35 -70.39
N ALA A 7 -17.33 22.54 -71.15
CA ALA A 7 -17.25 22.50 -72.61
C ALA A 7 -18.27 23.44 -73.30
N GLU A 8 -19.38 23.76 -72.61
CA GLU A 8 -20.47 24.58 -73.20
C GLU A 8 -20.16 26.09 -73.20
N THR A 9 -19.15 26.53 -72.43
CA THR A 9 -18.72 27.94 -72.35
C THR A 9 -17.53 28.28 -73.24
N ALA A 10 -16.94 27.30 -73.94
CA ALA A 10 -15.81 27.51 -74.85
C ALA A 10 -16.22 27.63 -76.34
N ALA A 11 -17.49 27.38 -76.69
CA ALA A 11 -17.96 27.26 -78.07
C ALA A 11 -18.73 28.49 -78.62
N GLN A 12 -18.55 29.68 -78.02
CA GLN A 12 -19.18 30.93 -78.49
C GLN A 12 -18.15 32.03 -78.82
N GLY A 13 -16.98 31.66 -79.34
CA GLY A 13 -15.85 32.59 -79.55
C GLY A 13 -15.22 32.58 -80.94
N ALA A 14 -15.89 32.07 -81.97
CA ALA A 14 -15.36 32.08 -83.33
C ALA A 14 -16.51 32.24 -84.34
N GLU A 15 -16.24 33.01 -85.41
CA GLU A 15 -17.12 33.36 -86.54
C GLU A 15 -17.95 34.64 -86.35
N HIS A 16 -17.38 35.81 -86.72
CA HIS A 16 -18.17 36.87 -87.37
C HIS A 16 -17.34 37.58 -88.44
N GLY A 17 -17.78 37.34 -89.68
CA GLY A 17 -17.19 37.82 -90.91
C GLY A 17 -17.48 39.28 -91.21
N THR A 18 -16.77 39.73 -92.25
CA THR A 18 -16.78 41.05 -92.87
C THR A 18 -18.11 41.36 -93.54
N ASP A 19 -19.08 41.92 -92.81
CA ASP A 19 -20.26 42.58 -93.39
C ASP A 19 -20.75 43.67 -92.42
N GLY A 20 -21.05 44.86 -92.94
CA GLY A 20 -21.37 46.08 -92.19
C GLY A 20 -22.66 46.04 -91.35
N LYS A 21 -22.70 45.20 -90.32
CA LYS A 21 -23.63 45.28 -89.19
C LYS A 21 -22.89 45.81 -87.98
N ALA A 22 -23.49 46.77 -87.27
CA ALA A 22 -22.94 47.35 -86.05
C ALA A 22 -22.48 46.22 -85.10
N PRO A 23 -21.23 46.26 -84.57
CA PRO A 23 -20.74 45.27 -83.62
C PRO A 23 -21.76 45.09 -82.50
N PHE A 24 -21.96 43.86 -82.04
CA PHE A 24 -22.88 43.59 -80.94
C PHE A 24 -22.46 44.48 -79.74
N PRO A 25 -23.32 45.43 -79.29
CA PRO A 25 -22.91 46.51 -78.40
C PRO A 25 -22.15 46.10 -77.12
N PRO A 26 -22.40 44.94 -76.48
CA PRO A 26 -21.66 44.56 -75.27
C PRO A 26 -20.20 44.11 -75.51
N PHE A 27 -19.72 43.97 -76.74
CA PHE A 27 -18.33 43.59 -77.04
C PHE A 27 -17.50 44.69 -77.71
N GLU A 28 -17.96 45.95 -77.66
CA GLU A 28 -17.17 47.08 -78.11
C GLU A 28 -15.98 47.34 -77.17
N THR A 29 -14.77 47.16 -77.69
CA THR A 29 -13.50 47.18 -76.93
C THR A 29 -13.14 48.52 -76.32
N TRP A 30 -13.88 49.59 -76.63
CA TRP A 30 -13.64 50.94 -76.12
C TRP A 30 -13.93 51.08 -74.61
N HIS A 31 -14.92 50.34 -74.08
CA HIS A 31 -15.28 50.40 -72.65
C HIS A 31 -14.51 49.40 -71.77
N MET A 32 -13.88 48.38 -72.38
CA MET A 32 -13.12 47.31 -71.72
C MET A 32 -11.98 47.83 -70.81
N PRO A 33 -11.16 48.84 -71.23
CA PRO A 33 -10.07 49.34 -70.40
C PRO A 33 -10.55 50.01 -69.11
N SER A 34 -11.68 50.73 -69.16
CA SER A 34 -12.28 51.37 -67.98
C SER A 34 -12.81 50.34 -66.99
N GLN A 35 -13.49 49.30 -67.48
CA GLN A 35 -13.99 48.21 -66.66
C GLN A 35 -12.85 47.42 -66.00
N LEU A 36 -11.76 47.14 -66.74
CA LEU A 36 -10.57 46.50 -66.20
C LEU A 36 -9.83 47.39 -65.19
N PHE A 37 -9.78 48.70 -65.42
CA PHE A 37 -9.18 49.65 -64.48
C PHE A 37 -9.92 49.68 -63.14
N TRP A 38 -11.25 49.82 -63.15
CA TRP A 38 -12.06 49.77 -61.93
C TRP A 38 -12.04 48.41 -61.27
N LEU A 39 -12.05 47.33 -62.05
CA LEU A 39 -11.90 45.97 -61.53
C LEU A 39 -10.54 45.81 -60.83
N ALA A 40 -9.45 46.29 -61.42
CA ALA A 40 -8.13 46.24 -60.80
C ALA A 40 -8.07 47.04 -59.50
N ILE A 41 -8.68 48.23 -59.44
CA ILE A 41 -8.76 49.03 -58.21
C ILE A 41 -9.55 48.30 -57.13
N LEU A 42 -10.78 47.88 -57.42
CA LEU A 42 -11.65 47.20 -56.45
C LEU A 42 -11.05 45.88 -56.00
N PHE A 43 -10.50 45.10 -56.92
CA PHE A 43 -9.84 43.84 -56.62
C PHE A 43 -8.60 44.06 -55.76
N SER A 44 -7.79 45.10 -56.03
CA SER A 44 -6.63 45.44 -55.20
C SER A 44 -7.04 45.85 -53.80
N ILE A 45 -8.06 46.69 -53.65
CA ILE A 45 -8.59 47.10 -52.33
C ILE A 45 -9.12 45.86 -51.58
N LEU A 46 -9.90 45.01 -52.24
CA LEU A 46 -10.42 43.78 -51.64
C LEU A 46 -9.29 42.82 -51.25
N TYR A 47 -8.29 42.64 -52.12
CA TYR A 47 -7.13 41.80 -51.87
C TYR A 47 -6.34 42.30 -50.65
N LEU A 48 -6.10 43.60 -50.56
CA LEU A 48 -5.43 44.20 -49.40
C LEU A 48 -6.26 44.04 -48.12
N ALA A 49 -7.59 44.21 -48.18
CA ALA A 49 -8.45 43.98 -47.03
C ALA A 49 -8.43 42.51 -46.57
N MET A 50 -8.46 41.56 -47.52
CA MET A 50 -8.41 40.13 -47.23
C MET A 50 -7.05 39.72 -46.65
N SER A 51 -5.96 40.16 -47.29
CA SER A 51 -4.58 39.92 -46.88
C SER A 51 -4.28 40.51 -45.51
N ARG A 52 -4.71 41.75 -45.25
CA ARG A 52 -4.28 42.51 -44.07
C ARG A 52 -5.21 42.39 -42.87
N VAL A 53 -6.48 42.01 -43.05
CA VAL A 53 -7.48 41.98 -41.97
C VAL A 53 -8.05 40.58 -41.74
N ILE A 54 -8.43 39.87 -42.80
CA ILE A 54 -9.18 38.61 -42.66
C ILE A 54 -8.25 37.42 -42.40
N LEU A 55 -7.19 37.28 -43.19
CA LEU A 55 -6.15 36.26 -43.00
C LEU A 55 -5.49 36.30 -41.60
N PRO A 56 -5.04 37.45 -41.07
CA PRO A 56 -4.43 37.48 -39.75
C PRO A 56 -5.41 37.12 -38.63
N LYS A 57 -6.70 37.48 -38.75
CA LYS A 57 -7.72 37.09 -37.76
C LYS A 57 -7.97 35.58 -37.73
N LEU A 58 -7.93 34.94 -38.90
CA LEU A 58 -8.06 33.48 -39.00
C LEU A 58 -6.82 32.77 -38.44
N SER A 59 -5.63 33.30 -38.73
CA SER A 59 -4.36 32.80 -38.19
C SER A 59 -4.34 32.87 -36.66
N ASP A 60 -4.70 34.01 -36.09
CA ASP A 60 -4.76 34.22 -34.63
C ASP A 60 -5.70 33.23 -33.93
N THR A 61 -6.84 32.91 -34.54
CA THR A 61 -7.78 31.92 -33.98
C THR A 61 -7.21 30.50 -34.02
N LEU A 62 -6.51 30.14 -35.10
CA LEU A 62 -5.91 28.83 -35.26
C LEU A 62 -4.73 28.65 -34.30
N GLU A 63 -3.90 29.68 -34.16
CA GLU A 63 -2.76 29.71 -33.24
C GLU A 63 -3.23 29.60 -31.79
N LYS A 64 -4.24 30.38 -31.37
CA LYS A 64 -4.85 30.25 -30.02
C LYS A 64 -5.33 28.84 -29.71
N ARG A 65 -5.93 28.15 -30.67
CA ARG A 65 -6.39 26.77 -30.48
C ARG A 65 -5.20 25.81 -30.40
N SER A 66 -4.21 25.97 -31.26
CA SER A 66 -2.99 25.18 -31.25
C SER A 66 -2.26 25.32 -29.91
N ASP A 67 -2.08 26.55 -29.44
CA ASP A 67 -1.45 26.86 -28.16
C ASP A 67 -2.24 26.27 -26.98
N ARG A 68 -3.57 26.36 -27.04
CA ARG A 68 -4.43 25.78 -26.00
C ARG A 68 -4.29 24.26 -25.96
N ILE A 69 -4.33 23.59 -27.12
CA ILE A 69 -4.16 22.13 -27.22
C ILE A 69 -2.78 21.73 -26.73
N ALA A 70 -1.72 22.44 -27.13
CA ALA A 70 -0.36 22.17 -26.69
C ALA A 70 -0.23 22.32 -25.16
N SER A 71 -0.78 23.40 -24.59
CA SER A 71 -0.80 23.64 -23.14
C SER A 71 -1.59 22.57 -22.39
N ASP A 72 -2.76 22.17 -22.89
CA ASP A 72 -3.60 21.16 -22.25
C ASP A 72 -2.94 19.76 -22.32
N LEU A 73 -2.25 19.44 -23.44
CA LEU A 73 -1.50 18.19 -23.59
C LEU A 73 -0.28 18.13 -22.67
N ASP A 74 0.47 19.22 -22.57
CA ASP A 74 1.62 19.34 -21.67
C ASP A 74 1.17 19.28 -20.19
N GLN A 75 0.05 19.91 -19.84
CA GLN A 75 -0.54 19.78 -18.51
C GLN A 75 -1.00 18.33 -18.23
N ALA A 76 -1.66 17.68 -19.18
CA ALA A 76 -2.07 16.29 -19.05
C ALA A 76 -0.86 15.35 -18.89
N GLY A 77 0.22 15.58 -19.63
CA GLY A 77 1.49 14.86 -19.51
C GLY A 77 2.06 14.98 -18.09
N ARG A 78 2.21 16.22 -17.59
CA ARG A 78 2.68 16.45 -16.22
C ARG A 78 1.82 15.77 -15.15
N LEU A 79 0.50 15.84 -15.29
CA LEU A 79 -0.41 15.19 -14.35
C LEU A 79 -0.31 13.66 -14.42
N ASN A 80 -0.09 13.10 -15.61
CA ASN A 80 0.13 11.67 -15.80
C ASN A 80 1.45 11.22 -15.16
N ASP A 81 2.52 11.98 -15.35
CA ASP A 81 3.82 11.70 -14.73
C ASP A 81 3.73 11.75 -13.21
N GLN A 82 3.08 12.78 -12.66
CA GLN A 82 2.84 12.90 -11.22
C GLN A 82 1.98 11.75 -10.67
N ALA A 83 0.95 11.33 -11.40
CA ALA A 83 0.11 10.20 -11.00
C ALA A 83 0.91 8.89 -11.02
N THR A 84 1.76 8.69 -12.03
CA THR A 84 2.63 7.52 -12.14
C THR A 84 3.67 7.48 -11.03
N GLU A 85 4.31 8.60 -10.73
CA GLU A 85 5.25 8.72 -9.60
C GLU A 85 4.55 8.45 -8.27
N ALA A 86 3.37 9.04 -8.05
CA ALA A 86 2.58 8.81 -6.84
C ALA A 86 2.15 7.34 -6.70
N GLN A 87 1.78 6.68 -7.81
CA GLN A 87 1.44 5.26 -7.80
C GLN A 87 2.66 4.40 -7.41
N GLN A 88 3.82 4.65 -8.02
CA GLN A 88 5.05 3.92 -7.69
C GLN A 88 5.44 4.12 -6.22
N ALA A 89 5.34 5.36 -5.72
CA ALA A 89 5.59 5.67 -4.32
C ALA A 89 4.61 4.93 -3.40
N LEU A 90 3.31 4.89 -3.75
CA LEU A 90 2.30 4.17 -2.97
C LEU A 90 2.58 2.66 -2.93
N GLU A 91 2.89 2.05 -4.08
CA GLU A 91 3.25 0.63 -4.17
C GLU A 91 4.46 0.30 -3.29
N LEU A 92 5.51 1.13 -3.35
CA LEU A 92 6.69 1.00 -2.50
C LEU A 92 6.34 1.14 -1.01
N ARG A 93 5.52 2.13 -0.63
CA ARG A 93 5.08 2.34 0.75
C ARG A 93 4.28 1.15 1.27
N ILE A 94 3.40 0.57 0.47
CA ILE A 94 2.63 -0.63 0.85
C ILE A 94 3.57 -1.82 1.02
N ALA A 95 4.54 -2.02 0.12
CA ALA A 95 5.53 -3.09 0.24
C ALA A 95 6.36 -2.95 1.53
N GLN A 96 6.88 -1.74 1.80
CA GLN A 96 7.62 -1.42 3.02
C GLN A 96 6.78 -1.61 4.29
N ALA A 97 5.52 -1.16 4.28
CA ALA A 97 4.62 -1.32 5.42
C ALA A 97 4.34 -2.80 5.71
N LYS A 98 4.09 -3.62 4.68
CA LYS A 98 3.90 -5.07 4.82
C LYS A 98 5.17 -5.76 5.35
N ALA A 99 6.35 -5.38 4.84
CA ALA A 99 7.62 -5.91 5.32
C ALA A 99 7.85 -5.57 6.81
N LYS A 100 7.65 -4.31 7.18
CA LYS A 100 7.81 -3.85 8.58
C LYS A 100 6.79 -4.49 9.52
N ALA A 101 5.55 -4.72 9.07
CA ALA A 101 4.54 -5.41 9.86
C ALA A 101 4.92 -6.87 10.13
N ARG A 102 5.46 -7.58 9.12
CA ARG A 102 5.99 -8.94 9.29
C ARG A 102 7.17 -8.96 10.26
N GLU A 103 8.16 -8.11 10.03
CA GLU A 103 9.32 -7.98 10.91
C GLU A 103 8.92 -7.69 12.37
N THR A 104 7.96 -6.79 12.58
CA THR A 104 7.46 -6.46 13.93
C THR A 104 6.75 -7.64 14.56
N SER A 105 5.95 -8.38 13.78
CA SER A 105 5.24 -9.57 14.25
C SER A 105 6.21 -10.69 14.64
N ASP A 106 7.26 -10.89 13.85
CA ASP A 106 8.27 -11.91 14.11
C ASP A 106 9.10 -11.53 15.35
N LYS A 107 9.56 -10.27 15.45
CA LYS A 107 10.24 -9.78 16.67
C LYS A 107 9.37 -9.89 17.91
N ALA A 108 8.07 -9.62 17.81
CA ALA A 108 7.15 -9.75 18.93
C ALA A 108 6.99 -11.23 19.36
N ARG A 109 6.90 -12.16 18.40
CA ARG A 109 6.86 -13.60 18.68
C ARG A 109 8.15 -14.09 19.32
N ASP A 110 9.30 -13.68 18.81
CA ASP A 110 10.60 -14.07 19.37
C ASP A 110 10.76 -13.55 20.80
N LYS A 111 10.39 -12.28 21.04
CA LYS A 111 10.40 -11.68 22.37
C LYS A 111 9.44 -12.39 23.33
N MET A 112 8.21 -12.65 22.90
CA MET A 112 7.22 -13.40 23.68
C MET A 112 7.72 -14.80 24.04
N ASN A 113 8.30 -15.53 23.09
CA ASN A 113 8.85 -16.86 23.33
C ASN A 113 10.02 -16.82 24.32
N ALA A 114 10.91 -15.83 24.20
CA ALA A 114 12.01 -15.64 25.15
C ALA A 114 11.51 -15.31 26.56
N GLU A 115 10.51 -14.43 26.70
CA GLU A 115 9.89 -14.10 27.98
C GLU A 115 9.16 -15.30 28.59
N MET A 116 8.41 -16.08 27.80
CA MET A 116 7.77 -17.31 28.25
C MET A 116 8.78 -18.37 28.72
N ALA A 117 9.90 -18.53 28.00
CA ALA A 117 10.95 -19.46 28.39
C ALA A 117 11.63 -19.03 29.70
N ALA A 118 11.91 -17.73 29.85
CA ALA A 118 12.48 -17.18 31.07
C ALA A 118 11.55 -17.33 32.28
N GLU A 119 10.25 -17.04 32.09
CA GLU A 119 9.27 -17.16 33.17
C GLU A 119 9.02 -18.63 33.54
N THR A 120 8.92 -19.53 32.56
CA THR A 120 8.83 -20.97 32.81
C THR A 120 10.03 -21.45 33.62
N ALA A 121 11.25 -21.10 33.22
CA ALA A 121 12.46 -21.46 33.96
C ALA A 121 12.49 -20.90 35.39
N ARG A 122 11.99 -19.67 35.59
CA ARG A 122 11.86 -19.04 36.91
C ARG A 122 10.88 -19.81 37.80
N VAL A 123 9.72 -20.14 37.25
CA VAL A 123 8.66 -20.89 37.94
C VAL A 123 9.12 -22.29 38.27
N ASP A 124 9.78 -22.99 37.34
CA ASP A 124 10.33 -24.33 37.57
C ASP A 124 11.36 -24.32 38.71
N ALA A 125 12.28 -23.34 38.72
CA ALA A 125 13.24 -23.19 39.79
C ALA A 125 12.59 -22.85 41.15
N GLU A 126 11.47 -22.12 41.16
CA GLU A 126 10.70 -21.85 42.38
C GLU A 126 9.96 -23.10 42.86
N LEU A 127 9.41 -23.90 41.94
CA LEU A 127 8.77 -25.18 42.24
C LEU A 127 9.77 -26.17 42.83
N GLU A 128 10.96 -26.30 42.24
CA GLU A 128 12.00 -27.20 42.73
C GLU A 128 12.40 -26.88 44.17
N LYS A 129 12.62 -25.60 44.49
CA LYS A 129 12.87 -25.16 45.87
C LYS A 129 11.72 -25.48 46.83
N LYS A 130 10.47 -25.32 46.39
CA LYS A 130 9.28 -25.65 47.21
C LYS A 130 9.17 -27.16 47.43
N LEU A 131 9.48 -27.97 46.43
CA LEU A 131 9.52 -29.42 46.53
C LEU A 131 10.61 -29.88 47.51
N GLU A 132 11.83 -29.36 47.39
CA GLU A 132 12.92 -29.66 48.32
C GLU A 132 12.55 -29.29 49.77
N ALA A 133 11.96 -28.10 49.98
CA ALA A 133 11.51 -27.67 51.30
C ALA A 133 10.38 -28.55 51.86
N ALA A 134 9.45 -28.98 51.01
CA ALA A 134 8.38 -29.90 51.38
C ALA A 134 8.93 -31.29 51.74
N ASP A 135 9.87 -31.83 50.97
CA ASP A 135 10.52 -33.12 51.22
C ASP A 135 11.32 -33.10 52.52
N ALA A 136 12.06 -32.01 52.80
CA ALA A 136 12.75 -31.83 54.06
C ALA A 136 11.78 -31.81 55.25
N ARG A 137 10.63 -31.13 55.10
CA ARG A 137 9.59 -31.06 56.13
C ARG A 137 8.93 -32.42 56.36
N ILE A 138 8.61 -33.16 55.30
CA ILE A 138 8.04 -34.52 55.37
C ILE A 138 9.03 -35.46 56.07
N THR A 139 10.31 -35.39 55.72
CA THR A 139 11.37 -36.21 56.33
C THR A 139 11.52 -35.91 57.83
N SER A 140 11.54 -34.63 58.21
CA SER A 140 11.58 -34.23 59.62
C SER A 140 10.33 -34.68 60.38
N LEU A 141 9.14 -34.52 59.80
CA LEU A 141 7.89 -34.96 60.42
C LEU A 141 7.87 -36.48 60.62
N ARG A 142 8.34 -37.25 59.62
CA ARG A 142 8.48 -38.70 59.71
C ARG A 142 9.44 -39.09 60.84
N ALA A 143 10.61 -38.46 60.91
CA ALA A 143 11.58 -38.74 61.97
C ALA A 143 11.02 -38.44 63.37
N ASN A 144 10.30 -37.32 63.52
CA ASN A 144 9.64 -36.97 64.79
C ASN A 144 8.51 -37.94 65.14
N ALA A 145 7.68 -38.33 64.16
CA ALA A 145 6.62 -39.32 64.38
C ALA A 145 7.19 -40.67 64.82
N MET A 146 8.27 -41.15 64.18
CA MET A 146 8.93 -42.40 64.58
C MET A 146 9.51 -42.33 66.01
N LYS A 147 10.07 -41.20 66.42
CA LYS A 147 10.51 -40.98 67.81
C LYS A 147 9.36 -41.00 68.81
N ASN A 148 8.23 -40.39 68.46
CA ASN A 148 7.04 -40.44 69.30
C ASN A 148 6.50 -41.87 69.43
N VAL A 149 6.56 -42.68 68.36
CA VAL A 149 6.19 -44.12 68.42
C VAL A 149 7.12 -44.88 69.36
N GLU A 150 8.43 -44.66 69.30
CA GLU A 150 9.39 -45.28 70.24
C GLU A 150 9.05 -44.92 71.69
N GLN A 151 8.74 -43.65 71.98
CA GLN A 151 8.34 -43.22 73.32
C GLN A 151 7.03 -43.87 73.77
N ILE A 152 6.00 -43.89 72.92
CA ILE A 152 4.71 -44.54 73.23
C ILE A 152 4.92 -46.04 73.48
N ALA A 153 5.78 -46.71 72.72
CA ALA A 153 6.10 -48.12 72.92
C ALA A 153 6.80 -48.38 74.26
N VAL A 154 7.74 -47.52 74.66
CA VAL A 154 8.39 -47.59 75.99
C VAL A 154 7.38 -47.36 77.10
N ASP A 155 6.54 -46.34 76.99
CA ASP A 155 5.51 -46.02 77.99
C ASP A 155 4.47 -47.16 78.11
N ALA A 156 4.06 -47.74 76.98
CA ALA A 156 3.15 -48.89 76.97
C ALA A 156 3.80 -50.15 77.59
N ALA A 157 5.07 -50.42 77.29
CA ALA A 157 5.81 -51.53 77.87
C ALA A 157 5.99 -51.36 79.40
N ASP A 158 6.27 -50.15 79.87
CA ASP A 158 6.38 -49.82 81.30
C ASP A 158 5.07 -50.12 82.05
N VAL A 159 3.93 -49.68 81.49
CA VAL A 159 2.60 -49.95 82.05
C VAL A 159 2.30 -51.45 82.10
N ILE A 160 2.63 -52.20 81.04
CA ILE A 160 2.39 -53.64 80.98
C ILE A 160 3.26 -54.39 82.00
N VAL A 161 4.57 -54.11 82.05
CA VAL A 161 5.52 -54.77 82.98
C VAL A 161 5.16 -54.47 84.44
N GLY A 162 4.77 -53.22 84.73
CA GLY A 162 4.27 -52.83 86.05
C GLY A 162 3.03 -53.60 86.50
N ARG A 163 2.15 -54.01 85.58
CA ARG A 163 1.00 -54.88 85.92
C ARG A 163 1.39 -56.30 86.31
N PHE A 164 2.55 -56.79 85.90
CA PHE A 164 3.09 -58.10 86.28
C PHE A 164 3.93 -58.07 87.56
N GLY A 165 4.05 -56.92 88.23
CA GLY A 165 4.74 -56.80 89.53
C GLY A 165 6.28 -56.78 89.42
N VAL A 166 6.81 -56.67 88.21
CA VAL A 166 8.25 -56.49 87.95
C VAL A 166 8.50 -55.01 87.68
N SER A 167 9.59 -54.44 88.22
CA SER A 167 10.00 -53.06 87.95
C SER A 167 11.27 -53.09 87.12
N ALA A 168 11.24 -52.49 85.93
CA ALA A 168 12.39 -52.32 85.05
C ALA A 168 12.73 -50.83 84.98
N THR A 169 14.01 -50.49 84.89
CA THR A 169 14.39 -49.09 84.73
C THR A 169 14.04 -48.59 83.33
N LYS A 170 13.70 -47.29 83.18
CA LYS A 170 13.42 -46.68 81.86
C LYS A 170 14.55 -46.89 80.84
N ALA A 171 15.79 -47.04 81.31
CA ALA A 171 16.94 -47.33 80.46
C ALA A 171 16.91 -48.75 79.88
N GLU A 172 16.50 -49.75 80.67
CA GLU A 172 16.37 -51.15 80.24
C GLU A 172 15.19 -51.34 79.29
N LEU A 173 14.03 -50.74 79.61
CA LEU A 173 12.84 -50.73 78.75
C LEU A 173 13.14 -50.11 77.38
N LYS A 174 13.82 -48.96 77.37
CA LYS A 174 14.23 -48.30 76.12
C LYS A 174 15.15 -49.20 75.30
N LYS A 175 16.16 -49.81 75.92
CA LYS A 175 17.11 -50.71 75.23
C LYS A 175 16.40 -51.94 74.63
N ALA A 176 15.43 -52.52 75.35
CA ALA A 176 14.65 -53.67 74.88
C ALA A 176 13.68 -53.29 73.73
N VAL A 177 13.02 -52.14 73.82
CA VAL A 177 12.14 -51.63 72.74
C VAL A 177 12.96 -51.30 71.49
N THR A 178 14.12 -50.65 71.63
CA THR A 178 14.99 -50.38 70.48
C THR A 178 15.47 -51.67 69.82
N ALA A 179 15.87 -52.69 70.60
CA ALA A 179 16.28 -54.00 70.07
C ALA A 179 15.15 -54.79 69.39
N ALA A 180 13.89 -54.46 69.68
CA ALA A 180 12.72 -55.07 69.03
C ALA A 180 12.22 -54.27 67.80
N MET A 181 12.73 -53.04 67.60
CA MET A 181 12.41 -52.19 66.45
C MET A 181 13.50 -52.16 65.36
N GLU A 182 14.68 -52.75 65.62
CA GLU A 182 15.61 -53.20 64.57
C GLU A 182 15.03 -54.40 63.79
#